data_AF-A0A3D0HC63-F1
#
_entry.id   AF-A0A3D0HC63-F1
#
_cell.length_a   1.000
_cell.length_b   1.000
_cell.length_c   1.000
_cell.angle_alpha   90.00
_cell.angle_beta   90.00
_cell.angle_gamma   90.00
#
_symmetry.space_group_name_H-M   'P 1'
#
loop_
_entity.id
_entity.type
_entity.pdbx_description
1 polymer ?
#
loop_
_entity_poly.entity_id
_entity_poly.type
_entity_poly.pdbx_seq_one_letter_code
_entity_poly.pdbx_strand_id
1 'polypeptide(L)'
;MTERFFTPPEGFVLDDYIRSRHFNYSRGGWVRLSFETAKEKTVRNLSETPFNESQKIEVIGAGRWRITAVMPDSRLIDGWLAMWSEDSGIENLRRERIGDSV
;
A
#
# COMPACT_ATOMS: atom_id res chain seq x y z
N MET A 1 -19.24 18.43 -31.22
CA MET A 1 -18.29 17.85 -30.25
C MET A 1 -16.97 17.69 -31.00
N THR A 2 -15.95 18.47 -30.68
CA THR A 2 -14.68 18.43 -31.42
C THR A 2 -13.72 17.50 -30.68
N GLU A 3 -13.42 16.35 -31.28
CA GLU A 3 -12.37 15.45 -30.79
C GLU A 3 -11.02 16.17 -30.79
N ARG A 4 -10.32 16.18 -29.66
CA ARG A 4 -8.93 16.62 -29.58
C ARG A 4 -8.06 15.39 -29.60
N PHE A 5 -7.28 15.24 -30.65
CA PHE A 5 -6.22 14.24 -30.70
C PHE A 5 -5.04 14.74 -29.85
N PHE A 6 -4.59 13.91 -28.91
CA PHE A 6 -3.35 14.14 -28.20
C PHE A 6 -2.20 13.52 -28.99
N THR A 7 -1.20 14.33 -29.32
CA THR A 7 0.07 13.83 -29.87
C THR A 7 1.11 13.92 -28.75
N PRO A 8 1.73 12.79 -28.34
CA PRO A 8 2.78 12.83 -27.34
C PRO A 8 3.99 13.62 -27.87
N PRO A 9 4.82 14.20 -26.97
CA PRO A 9 6.03 14.90 -27.38
C PRO A 9 6.96 14.03 -28.23
N GLU A 10 7.74 14.66 -29.10
CA GLU A 10 8.78 13.98 -29.87
C GLU A 10 9.77 13.29 -28.94
N GLY A 11 10.07 12.02 -29.19
CA GLY A 11 10.94 11.21 -28.32
C GLY A 11 10.27 10.69 -27.04
N PHE A 12 8.95 10.81 -26.88
CA PHE A 12 8.24 10.21 -25.76
C PHE A 12 8.33 8.67 -25.79
N VAL A 13 8.93 8.10 -24.76
CA VAL A 13 8.95 6.66 -24.50
C VAL A 13 8.10 6.40 -23.27
N LEU A 14 7.01 5.64 -23.42
CA LEU A 14 6.07 5.35 -22.34
C LEU A 14 6.77 4.69 -21.15
N ASP A 15 7.66 3.75 -21.42
CA ASP A 15 8.42 3.04 -20.37
C ASP A 15 9.31 3.99 -19.57
N ASP A 16 10.00 4.92 -20.24
CA ASP A 16 10.82 5.92 -19.56
C ASP A 16 9.97 6.93 -18.80
N TYR A 17 8.80 7.29 -19.31
CA TYR A 17 7.84 8.12 -18.58
C TYR A 17 7.31 7.42 -17.33
N ILE A 18 6.94 6.14 -17.41
CA ILE A 18 6.48 5.34 -16.26
C ILE A 18 7.61 5.17 -15.23
N ARG A 19 8.85 4.97 -15.69
CA ARG A 19 10.03 4.86 -14.83
C ARG A 19 10.44 6.19 -14.20
N SER A 20 10.32 7.31 -14.92
CA SER A 20 10.73 8.65 -14.46
C SER A 20 9.65 9.39 -13.68
N ARG A 21 8.38 9.08 -13.96
CA ARG A 21 7.21 9.59 -13.25
C ARG A 21 6.35 8.40 -12.85
N HIS A 22 6.57 7.96 -11.61
CA HIS A 22 5.73 6.99 -10.95
C HIS A 22 4.30 7.52 -10.82
N PHE A 23 3.49 7.34 -11.85
CA PHE A 23 2.07 7.67 -11.82
C PHE A 23 1.42 6.78 -10.74
N ASN A 24 1.24 7.35 -9.54
CA ASN A 24 0.73 6.71 -8.31
C ASN A 24 1.73 5.98 -7.38
N TYR A 25 3.04 5.93 -7.65
CA TYR A 25 3.94 5.01 -6.93
C TYR A 25 5.08 5.71 -6.16
N SER A 26 5.29 5.22 -4.92
CA SER A 26 6.37 5.47 -3.96
C SER A 26 7.03 6.87 -3.85
N ARG A 27 7.04 7.46 -2.65
CA ARG A 27 7.92 8.57 -2.25
C ARG A 27 9.39 8.14 -2.06
N GLY A 28 9.86 7.24 -2.93
CA GLY A 28 11.28 6.89 -3.06
C GLY A 28 11.83 5.82 -2.11
N GLY A 29 11.01 5.21 -1.24
CA GLY A 29 11.50 4.18 -0.32
C GLY A 29 10.48 3.11 0.03
N TRP A 30 10.98 2.05 0.66
CA TRP A 30 10.18 0.97 1.22
C TRP A 30 9.86 1.25 2.69
N VAL A 31 8.65 0.87 3.10
CA VAL A 31 8.22 0.91 4.49
C VAL A 31 7.78 -0.47 4.95
N ARG A 32 8.03 -0.75 6.23
CA ARG A 32 7.31 -1.78 6.98
C ARG A 32 6.07 -1.13 7.57
N LEU A 33 4.92 -1.46 7.00
CA LEU A 33 3.61 -1.13 7.57
C LEU A 33 3.32 -2.12 8.69
N SER A 34 2.88 -1.64 9.85
CA SER A 34 2.38 -2.47 10.94
C SER A 34 1.13 -1.87 11.55
N PHE A 35 0.14 -2.68 11.86
CA PHE A 35 -1.02 -2.25 12.64
C PHE A 35 -1.63 -3.43 13.40
N GLU A 36 -2.50 -3.12 14.33
CA GLU A 36 -3.25 -4.09 15.12
C GLU A 36 -4.73 -3.99 14.81
N THR A 37 -5.45 -5.10 15.02
CA THR A 37 -6.90 -5.11 14.95
C THR A 37 -7.48 -6.22 15.82
N ALA A 38 -8.69 -6.00 16.34
CA ALA A 38 -9.52 -7.03 16.96
C ALA A 38 -10.64 -7.53 16.01
N LYS A 39 -10.67 -7.05 14.76
CA LYS A 39 -11.70 -7.39 13.78
C LYS A 39 -11.32 -8.66 13.01
N GLU A 40 -12.01 -9.75 13.32
CA GLU A 40 -11.85 -11.04 12.60
C GLU A 40 -12.08 -10.90 11.09
N LYS A 41 -13.03 -10.06 10.66
CA LYS A 41 -13.29 -9.80 9.23
C LYS A 41 -12.06 -9.22 8.52
N THR A 42 -11.35 -8.30 9.15
CA THR A 42 -10.11 -7.70 8.60
C THR A 42 -9.04 -8.78 8.43
N VAL A 43 -8.88 -9.62 9.44
CA VAL A 43 -7.90 -10.73 9.43
C VAL A 43 -8.24 -11.74 8.34
N ARG A 44 -9.51 -12.13 8.23
CA ARG A 44 -9.99 -13.04 7.19
C ARG A 44 -9.71 -12.48 5.79
N ASN A 45 -10.08 -11.23 5.54
CA ASN A 45 -9.85 -10.58 4.24
C ASN A 45 -8.36 -10.54 3.88
N LEU A 46 -7.48 -10.19 4.84
CA LEU A 46 -6.04 -10.13 4.60
C LEU A 46 -5.39 -11.52 4.51
N SER A 47 -6.00 -12.55 5.10
CA SER A 47 -5.57 -13.94 4.90
C SER A 47 -5.93 -14.49 3.52
N GLU A 48 -7.06 -14.06 2.95
CA GLU A 48 -7.52 -14.47 1.60
C GLU A 48 -6.84 -13.65 0.51
N THR A 49 -6.64 -12.35 0.75
CA THR A 49 -6.06 -11.38 -0.18
C THR A 49 -4.98 -10.56 0.53
N PRO A 50 -3.75 -11.10 0.67
CA PRO A 50 -2.66 -10.38 1.30
C PRO A 50 -2.22 -9.19 0.45
N PHE A 51 -1.64 -8.17 1.09
CA PHE A 51 -1.06 -7.03 0.35
C PHE A 51 0.05 -7.47 -0.62
N ASN A 52 0.91 -8.39 -0.16
CA ASN A 52 1.98 -9.05 -0.91
C ASN A 52 2.56 -10.20 -0.08
N GLU A 53 3.55 -10.90 -0.62
CA GLU A 53 4.18 -12.09 -0.01
C GLU A 53 4.90 -11.83 1.32
N SER A 54 5.29 -10.58 1.61
CA SER A 54 5.95 -10.24 2.88
C SER A 54 4.96 -10.11 4.04
N GLN A 55 3.66 -10.16 3.76
CA GLN A 55 2.63 -9.97 4.79
C GLN A 55 2.69 -11.07 5.85
N LYS A 56 2.62 -10.67 7.11
CA LYS A 56 2.46 -11.57 8.26
C LYS A 56 1.28 -11.16 9.11
N ILE A 57 0.61 -12.16 9.68
CA ILE A 57 -0.47 -12.01 10.65
C ILE A 57 -0.05 -12.79 11.90
N GLU A 58 0.09 -12.08 13.02
CA GLU A 58 0.54 -12.64 14.29
C GLU A 58 -0.54 -12.45 15.35
N VAL A 59 -0.86 -13.49 16.12
CA VAL A 59 -1.77 -13.38 17.27
C VAL A 59 -1.00 -12.74 18.42
N ILE A 60 -1.46 -11.61 18.93
CA ILE A 60 -0.81 -10.86 20.03
C ILE A 60 -1.53 -11.00 21.37
N GLY A 61 -2.56 -11.84 21.43
CA GLY A 61 -3.34 -12.15 22.64
C GLY A 61 -4.69 -11.42 22.70
N ALA A 62 -5.58 -11.89 23.58
CA ALA A 62 -6.91 -11.31 23.83
C ALA A 62 -7.78 -11.12 22.57
N GLY A 63 -7.69 -12.03 21.59
CA GLY A 63 -8.46 -11.91 20.34
C GLY A 63 -7.99 -10.75 19.45
N ARG A 64 -6.70 -10.38 19.53
CA ARG A 64 -6.10 -9.34 18.70
C ARG A 64 -5.00 -9.92 17.82
N TRP A 65 -4.84 -9.29 16.66
CA TRP A 65 -3.83 -9.63 15.68
C TRP A 65 -2.98 -8.41 15.35
N ARG A 66 -1.69 -8.67 15.09
CA ARG A 66 -0.79 -7.72 14.46
C ARG A 66 -0.56 -8.11 13.01
N ILE A 67 -0.74 -7.16 12.12
CA ILE A 67 -0.47 -7.30 10.69
C ILE A 67 0.81 -6.52 10.41
N THR A 68 1.72 -7.13 9.65
CA THR A 68 2.91 -6.46 9.12
C THR A 68 3.08 -6.76 7.64
N ALA A 69 3.54 -5.79 6.85
CA ALA A 69 3.90 -5.99 5.44
C ALA A 69 4.96 -4.96 5.02
N VAL A 70 5.86 -5.37 4.13
CA VAL A 70 6.84 -4.50 3.48
C VAL A 70 6.27 -4.04 2.14
N MET A 71 6.25 -2.74 1.89
CA MET A 71 5.64 -2.18 0.69
C MET A 71 6.22 -0.80 0.33
N PRO A 72 6.08 -0.37 -0.94
CA PRO A 72 6.53 0.95 -1.36
C PRO A 72 5.73 2.05 -0.66
N ASP A 73 6.41 3.05 -0.08
CA ASP A 73 5.76 4.15 0.65
C ASP A 73 4.96 5.04 -0.31
N SER A 74 3.68 4.75 -0.48
CA SER A 74 2.87 5.30 -1.56
C SER A 74 1.55 5.87 -1.09
N ARG A 75 1.00 6.78 -1.89
CA ARG A 75 -0.36 7.32 -1.67
C ARG A 75 -1.44 6.25 -1.75
N LEU A 76 -1.16 5.09 -2.37
CA LEU A 76 -2.09 3.97 -2.40
C LEU A 76 -2.30 3.37 -1.01
N ILE A 77 -1.24 3.31 -0.18
CA ILE A 77 -1.35 2.89 1.22
C ILE A 77 -2.18 3.90 2.00
N ASP A 78 -1.97 5.20 1.76
CA ASP A 78 -2.77 6.26 2.40
C ASP A 78 -4.26 6.12 2.04
N GLY A 79 -4.56 5.93 0.76
CA GLY A 79 -5.93 5.73 0.27
C GLY A 79 -6.56 4.47 0.84
N TRP A 80 -5.84 3.35 0.87
CA TRP A 80 -6.33 2.11 1.47
C TRP A 80 -6.63 2.31 2.96
N LEU A 81 -5.70 2.88 3.74
CA LEU A 81 -5.92 3.12 5.16
C LEU A 81 -7.10 4.07 5.41
N ALA A 82 -7.26 5.11 4.60
CA ALA A 82 -8.39 6.03 4.72
C ALA A 82 -9.72 5.32 4.43
N MET A 83 -9.82 4.59 3.32
CA MET A 83 -11.05 3.88 2.93
C MET A 83 -11.48 2.82 3.93
N TRP A 84 -10.52 2.15 4.56
CA TRP A 84 -10.81 1.03 5.46
C TRP A 84 -10.78 1.42 6.94
N SER A 85 -10.41 2.66 7.30
CA SER A 85 -10.18 3.08 8.69
C SER A 85 -11.36 2.81 9.64
N GLU A 86 -12.61 3.06 9.21
CA GLU A 86 -13.80 2.85 10.05
C GLU A 86 -14.17 1.37 10.21
N ASP A 87 -14.03 0.58 9.15
CA ASP A 87 -14.48 -0.82 9.11
C ASP A 87 -13.41 -1.82 9.61
N SER A 88 -12.13 -1.49 9.41
CA SER A 88 -11.01 -2.41 9.65
C SER A 88 -10.61 -2.53 11.13
N GLY A 89 -11.03 -1.59 11.98
CA GLY A 89 -10.63 -1.53 13.38
C GLY A 89 -9.11 -1.42 13.55
N ILE A 90 -8.46 -0.66 12.67
CA ILE A 90 -7.01 -0.45 12.71
C ILE A 90 -6.64 0.36 13.95
N GLU A 91 -5.73 -0.17 14.74
CA GLU A 91 -5.13 0.44 15.92
C GLU A 91 -3.61 0.36 15.83
N ASN A 92 -2.90 1.18 16.62
CA ASN A 92 -1.43 1.12 16.74
C ASN A 92 -0.68 1.12 15.40
N LEU A 93 -1.19 1.87 14.41
CA LEU A 93 -0.59 1.99 13.08
C LEU A 93 0.82 2.57 13.17
N ARG A 94 1.78 1.88 12.55
CA ARG A 94 3.18 2.28 12.42
C ARG A 94 3.64 2.11 10.98
N ARG A 95 4.52 3.02 10.57
CA ARG A 95 5.24 2.98 9.29
C ARG A 95 6.70 3.23 9.57
N GLU A 96 7.51 2.21 9.35
CA GLU A 96 8.96 2.29 9.54
C GLU A 96 9.62 2.30 8.17
N ARG A 97 10.44 3.32 7.87
CA ARG A 97 11.23 3.32 6.64
C ARG A 97 12.34 2.28 6.77
N ILE A 98 12.44 1.38 5.80
CA ILE A 98 13.43 0.29 5.81
C ILE A 98 14.55 0.46 4.78
N GLY A 99 14.52 1.54 3.98
CA GLY A 99 15.55 1.91 3.02
C GLY A 99 15.02 2.10 1.60
N ASP A 100 15.93 2.37 0.67
CA ASP A 100 15.59 2.67 -0.74
C ASP A 100 15.58 1.40 -1.62
N SER A 101 15.85 0.22 -1.06
CA SER A 101 15.82 -1.08 -1.75
C SER A 101 15.55 -2.22 -0.75
N VAL A 102 14.74 -3.20 -1.15
CA VAL A 102 14.49 -4.48 -0.43
C VAL A 102 15.03 -5.61 -1.29
#